data_AF-A0A959G2G1-F1
#
_entry.id   AF-A0A959G2G1-F1
#
_cell.length_a   1.000
_cell.length_b   1.000
_cell.length_c   1.000
_cell.angle_alpha   90.00
_cell.angle_beta   90.00
_cell.angle_gamma   90.00
#
_symmetry.space_group_name_H-M   'P 1'
#
loop_
_entity.id
_entity.type
_entity.pdbx_description
1 polymer ?
#
loop_
_entity_poly.entity_id
_entity_poly.type
_entity_poly.pdbx_seq_one_letter_code
_entity_poly.pdbx_strand_id
1 'polypeptide(L)'
;MTIKQLIKIEDKAKEVWVVSPALHYDIENKDFSELVSVNLGEKTKYRYIVPATKTVEKNMKAYQKMYQMSDIDMIKNFLILPESDFNPFISEVAIYDASGDCIACSAPPTEEEDIVIKYDDKTSKEMAAAFKSIWKKYMRTNP
;
A
#
# COMPACT_ATOMS: atom_id res chain seq x y z
N MET A 1 -6.58 6.90 -14.26
CA MET A 1 -7.77 6.04 -14.16
C MET A 1 -8.67 6.59 -13.07
N THR A 2 -9.98 6.43 -13.15
CA THR A 2 -10.88 6.93 -12.10
C THR A 2 -10.85 6.02 -10.87
N ILE A 3 -11.29 6.52 -9.71
CA ILE A 3 -11.48 5.70 -8.49
C ILE A 3 -12.37 4.47 -8.78
N LYS A 4 -13.42 4.62 -9.59
CA LYS A 4 -14.27 3.48 -10.01
C LYS A 4 -13.52 2.42 -10.82
N GLN A 5 -12.49 2.80 -11.57
CA GLN A 5 -11.63 1.85 -12.28
C GLN A 5 -10.64 1.18 -11.34
N LEU A 6 -10.16 1.90 -10.31
CA LEU A 6 -9.31 1.36 -9.25
C LEU A 6 -10.04 0.25 -8.47
N ILE A 7 -11.27 0.52 -8.03
CA ILE A 7 -12.11 -0.44 -7.30
C ILE A 7 -12.23 -1.76 -8.10
N LYS A 8 -12.44 -1.69 -9.41
CA LYS A 8 -12.52 -2.90 -10.27
C LYS A 8 -11.23 -3.71 -10.35
N ILE A 9 -10.07 -3.06 -10.14
CA ILE A 9 -8.77 -3.74 -10.07
C ILE A 9 -8.64 -4.38 -8.69
N GLU A 10 -8.98 -3.66 -7.62
CA GLU A 10 -8.93 -4.15 -6.24
C GLU A 10 -9.87 -5.32 -5.96
N ASP A 11 -11.08 -5.31 -6.52
CA ASP A 11 -12.02 -6.43 -6.46
C ASP A 11 -11.40 -7.72 -7.00
N LYS A 12 -10.59 -7.60 -8.06
CA LYS A 12 -9.93 -8.73 -8.72
C LYS A 12 -8.60 -9.12 -8.08
N ALA A 13 -7.94 -8.17 -7.42
CA ALA A 13 -6.67 -8.40 -6.75
C ALA A 13 -6.89 -9.34 -5.56
N LYS A 14 -6.01 -10.33 -5.42
CA LYS A 14 -5.89 -11.19 -4.25
C LYS A 14 -5.14 -10.48 -3.13
N GLU A 15 -4.22 -9.58 -3.47
CA GLU A 15 -3.52 -8.72 -2.52
C GLU A 15 -3.14 -7.36 -3.12
N VAL A 16 -2.97 -6.38 -2.25
CA VAL A 16 -2.60 -5.00 -2.56
C VAL A 16 -1.44 -4.61 -1.66
N TRP A 17 -0.34 -4.20 -2.29
CA TRP A 17 0.89 -3.82 -1.62
C TRP A 17 1.07 -2.32 -1.73
N VAL A 18 1.01 -1.64 -0.59
CA VAL A 18 1.07 -0.18 -0.52
C VAL A 18 2.43 0.22 0.03
N VAL A 19 3.21 0.91 -0.79
CA VAL A 19 4.37 1.65 -0.34
C VAL A 19 3.88 3.04 0.03
N SER A 20 3.91 3.40 1.31
CA SER A 20 3.45 4.70 1.76
C SER A 20 4.52 5.43 2.57
N PRO A 21 5.06 6.55 2.08
CA PRO A 21 6.05 7.34 2.81
C PRO A 21 5.52 7.96 4.11
N ALA A 22 4.20 8.23 4.18
CA ALA A 22 3.59 8.94 5.30
C ALA A 22 2.32 8.29 5.84
N LEU A 23 1.73 7.31 5.15
CA LEU A 23 0.41 6.72 5.45
C LEU A 23 -0.71 7.77 5.52
N HIS A 24 -0.59 8.86 4.75
CA HIS A 24 -1.47 10.02 4.87
C HIS A 24 -2.79 9.83 4.13
N TYR A 25 -2.78 9.36 2.88
CA TYR A 25 -4.01 9.19 2.11
C TYR A 25 -4.95 8.16 2.74
N ASP A 26 -4.41 7.06 3.26
CA ASP A 26 -5.16 5.99 3.90
C ASP A 26 -5.81 6.37 5.24
N ILE A 27 -5.54 7.57 5.78
CA ILE A 27 -6.15 8.05 7.04
C ILE A 27 -6.87 9.40 6.89
N GLU A 28 -6.40 10.28 6.02
CA GLU A 28 -6.88 11.67 5.92
C GLU A 28 -7.67 11.93 4.63
N ASN A 29 -7.48 11.13 3.58
CA ASN A 29 -8.30 11.24 2.38
C ASN A 29 -9.54 10.35 2.49
N LYS A 30 -10.72 10.97 2.37
CA LYS A 30 -12.00 10.27 2.56
C LYS A 30 -12.18 9.09 1.61
N ASP A 31 -11.88 9.26 0.32
CA ASP A 31 -12.15 8.24 -0.69
C ASP A 31 -11.20 7.04 -0.53
N PHE A 32 -9.91 7.30 -0.23
CA PHE A 32 -8.96 6.23 0.07
C PHE A 32 -9.26 5.55 1.41
N SER A 33 -9.69 6.29 2.43
CA SER A 33 -10.05 5.69 3.72
C SER A 33 -11.28 4.77 3.64
N GLU A 34 -12.23 5.10 2.77
CA GLU A 34 -13.40 4.25 2.49
C GLU A 34 -12.96 2.97 1.75
N LEU A 35 -12.06 3.09 0.77
CA LEU A 35 -11.44 1.97 0.08
C LEU A 35 -10.72 1.02 1.05
N VAL A 36 -9.90 1.54 1.95
CA VAL A 36 -9.19 0.74 2.97
C VAL A 36 -10.19 0.04 3.88
N SER A 37 -11.23 0.74 4.35
CA SER A 37 -12.27 0.16 5.22
C SER A 37 -12.98 -1.03 4.56
N VAL A 38 -13.39 -0.89 3.30
CA VAL A 38 -14.04 -1.95 2.53
C VAL A 38 -13.09 -3.14 2.35
N ASN A 39 -11.85 -2.90 1.92
CA ASN A 39 -10.89 -3.96 1.66
C ASN A 39 -10.42 -4.71 2.92
N LEU A 40 -10.38 -4.05 4.08
CA LEU A 40 -10.10 -4.71 5.35
C LEU A 40 -11.28 -5.59 5.80
N GLY A 41 -12.52 -5.15 5.58
CA GLY A 41 -13.73 -5.92 5.85
C GLY A 41 -13.87 -7.19 5.00
N GLU A 42 -13.33 -7.20 3.78
CA GLU A 42 -13.41 -8.32 2.82
C GLU A 42 -12.25 -9.33 2.88
N LYS A 43 -11.54 -9.45 4.02
CA LYS A 43 -10.49 -10.47 4.31
C LYS A 43 -9.03 -10.09 3.98
N THR A 44 -8.61 -8.88 4.37
CA THR A 44 -7.18 -8.51 4.50
C THR A 44 -6.33 -8.73 3.23
N LYS A 45 -6.48 -7.81 2.27
CA LYS A 45 -5.64 -7.74 1.06
C LYS A 45 -4.42 -6.82 1.21
N TYR A 46 -4.43 -5.90 2.17
CA TYR A 46 -3.45 -4.80 2.23
C TYR A 46 -2.21 -5.14 3.04
N ARG A 47 -1.06 -4.96 2.42
CA ARG A 47 0.25 -4.97 3.07
C ARG A 47 0.95 -3.65 2.81
N TYR A 48 1.62 -3.13 3.83
CA TYR A 48 2.24 -1.83 3.80
C TYR A 48 3.75 -1.94 3.96
N ILE A 49 4.49 -1.13 3.20
CA ILE A 49 5.89 -0.78 3.50
C ILE A 49 5.92 0.71 3.83
N VAL A 50 6.47 1.03 5.00
CA VAL A 50 6.53 2.40 5.52
C VAL A 50 7.91 2.68 6.15
N PRO A 51 8.39 3.93 6.17
CA PRO A 51 9.65 4.27 6.84
C PRO A 51 9.48 4.41 8.36
N ALA A 52 10.54 4.12 9.11
CA ALA A 52 10.63 4.21 10.57
C ALA A 52 10.73 5.66 11.08
N THR A 53 9.78 6.51 10.71
CA THR A 53 9.73 7.92 11.12
C THR A 53 8.71 8.14 12.24
N LYS A 54 8.90 9.21 13.03
CA LYS A 54 7.92 9.61 14.06
C LYS A 54 6.55 9.93 13.48
N THR A 55 6.50 10.50 12.26
CA THR A 55 5.25 10.80 11.56
C THR A 55 4.50 9.53 11.24
N VAL A 56 5.18 8.53 10.66
CA VAL A 56 4.58 7.22 10.36
C VAL A 56 4.13 6.52 11.64
N GLU A 57 4.90 6.56 12.72
CA GLU A 57 4.49 5.94 13.99
C GLU A 57 3.17 6.53 14.52
N LYS A 58 3.01 7.85 14.44
CA LYS A 58 1.76 8.53 14.80
C LYS A 58 0.61 8.10 13.89
N ASN A 59 0.85 8.04 12.59
CA ASN A 59 -0.16 7.72 11.58
C ASN A 59 -0.56 6.25 11.65
N MET A 60 0.35 5.33 11.97
CA MET A 60 0.04 3.93 12.23
C MET A 60 -0.87 3.76 13.45
N LYS A 61 -0.68 4.54 14.52
CA LYS A 61 -1.60 4.53 15.69
C LYS A 61 -2.99 5.06 15.30
N ALA A 62 -3.06 6.09 14.47
CA ALA A 62 -4.32 6.60 13.94
C ALA A 62 -5.03 5.55 13.07
N TYR A 63 -4.30 4.95 12.13
CA TYR A 63 -4.77 3.87 11.26
C TYR A 63 -5.31 2.69 12.08
N GLN A 64 -4.52 2.21 13.06
CA GLN A 64 -4.91 1.09 13.93
C GLN A 64 -6.24 1.38 14.65
N LYS A 65 -6.40 2.59 15.18
CA LYS A 65 -7.63 3.00 15.87
C LYS A 65 -8.81 3.15 14.92
N MET A 66 -8.60 3.78 13.76
CA MET A 66 -9.62 4.04 12.75
C MET A 66 -10.24 2.75 12.22
N TYR A 67 -9.39 1.76 11.93
CA TYR A 67 -9.79 0.48 11.36
C TYR A 67 -9.92 -0.64 12.40
N GLN A 68 -9.83 -0.31 13.70
CA GLN A 68 -9.98 -1.25 14.83
C GLN A 68 -9.09 -2.49 14.72
N MET A 69 -7.85 -2.31 14.27
CA MET A 69 -6.91 -3.41 14.04
C MET A 69 -6.21 -3.85 15.32
N SER A 70 -6.01 -5.17 15.46
CA SER A 70 -5.18 -5.71 16.54
C SER A 70 -3.70 -5.45 16.29
N ASP A 71 -2.88 -5.47 17.34
CA ASP A 71 -1.42 -5.38 17.22
C ASP A 71 -0.86 -6.48 16.32
N ILE A 72 -1.46 -7.68 16.35
CA ILE A 72 -1.07 -8.81 15.52
C ILE A 72 -1.31 -8.50 14.04
N ASP A 73 -2.45 -7.90 13.71
CA ASP A 73 -2.74 -7.53 12.33
C ASP A 73 -1.83 -6.40 11.86
N MET A 74 -1.51 -5.44 12.73
CA MET A 74 -0.54 -4.38 12.42
C MET A 74 0.84 -4.98 12.10
N ILE A 75 1.35 -5.91 12.92
CA ILE A 75 2.64 -6.57 12.71
C ILE A 75 2.63 -7.42 11.43
N LYS A 76 1.51 -8.07 11.12
CA LYS A 76 1.38 -8.92 9.93
C LYS A 76 1.34 -8.10 8.65
N ASN A 77 0.68 -6.94 8.69
CA ASN A 77 0.39 -6.15 7.50
C ASN A 77 1.43 -5.06 7.24
N PHE A 78 2.16 -4.57 8.25
CA PHE A 78 3.14 -3.49 8.08
C PHE A 78 4.58 -3.99 8.18
N LEU A 79 5.38 -3.65 7.18
CA LEU A 79 6.83 -3.72 7.21
C LEU A 79 7.40 -2.31 7.40
N ILE A 80 8.00 -2.06 8.56
CA ILE A 80 8.65 -0.79 8.89
C ILE A 80 10.13 -0.89 8.51
N LEU A 81 10.59 0.00 7.64
CA LEU A 81 11.98 0.03 7.17
C LEU A 81 12.77 1.19 7.78
N PRO A 82 14.08 1.03 8.02
CA PRO A 82 14.95 2.18 8.24
C PRO A 82 14.84 3.19 7.09
N GLU A 83 14.91 4.50 7.39
CA GLU A 83 14.77 5.55 6.37
C GLU A 83 15.73 5.36 5.19
N SER A 84 16.98 4.94 5.45
CA SER A 84 17.97 4.67 4.41
C SER A 84 17.55 3.60 3.40
N ASP A 85 16.83 2.57 3.86
CA ASP A 85 16.33 1.49 3.01
C ASP A 85 15.00 1.86 2.32
N PHE A 86 14.31 2.89 2.82
CA PHE A 86 13.07 3.41 2.23
C PHE A 86 13.31 4.52 1.21
N ASN A 87 14.45 5.22 1.24
CA ASN A 87 14.81 6.31 0.31
C ASN A 87 14.52 6.06 -1.18
N PRO A 88 14.63 4.84 -1.73
CA PRO A 88 14.24 4.57 -3.13
C PRO A 88 12.73 4.77 -3.42
N PHE A 89 11.88 4.83 -2.39
CA PHE A 89 10.42 4.95 -2.48
C PHE A 89 9.95 6.37 -2.14
N ILE A 90 10.04 7.25 -3.13
CA ILE A 90 9.74 8.67 -2.96
C ILE A 90 8.22 8.94 -3.08
N SER A 91 7.51 8.08 -3.81
CA SER A 91 6.08 8.24 -4.10
C SER A 91 5.25 7.15 -3.45
N GLU A 92 4.02 7.49 -3.08
CA GLU A 92 3.04 6.51 -2.64
C GLU A 92 2.59 5.65 -3.83
N VAL A 93 2.62 4.34 -3.66
CA VAL A 93 2.39 3.38 -4.74
C VAL A 93 1.64 2.16 -4.21
N ALA A 94 0.52 1.81 -4.85
CA ALA A 94 -0.17 0.55 -4.69
C ALA A 94 0.21 -0.42 -5.82
N ILE A 95 0.60 -1.65 -5.47
CA ILE A 95 0.97 -2.72 -6.40
C ILE A 95 -0.02 -3.87 -6.21
N TYR A 96 -0.73 -4.23 -7.26
CA TYR A 96 -1.79 -5.24 -7.22
C TYR A 96 -1.26 -6.61 -7.64
N ASP A 97 -1.53 -7.64 -6.84
CA ASP A 97 -1.07 -9.03 -7.02
C ASP A 97 0.44 -9.18 -7.17
N ALA A 98 1.17 -8.44 -6.33
CA ALA A 98 2.61 -8.37 -6.41
C ALA A 98 3.31 -9.72 -6.16
N SER A 99 2.78 -10.63 -5.32
CA SER A 99 3.28 -12.01 -5.09
C SER A 99 3.18 -12.90 -6.33
N GLY A 100 2.16 -12.72 -7.15
CA GLY A 100 1.89 -13.47 -8.37
C GLY A 100 2.31 -12.72 -9.63
N ASP A 101 1.40 -12.71 -10.60
CA ASP A 101 1.46 -11.89 -11.80
C ASP A 101 0.93 -10.49 -11.47
N CYS A 102 1.82 -9.52 -11.29
CA CYS A 102 1.44 -8.14 -11.02
C CYS A 102 0.49 -7.63 -12.11
N ILE A 103 -0.72 -7.24 -11.70
CA ILE A 103 -1.80 -6.84 -12.62
C ILE A 103 -1.86 -5.34 -12.87
N ALA A 104 -1.35 -4.54 -11.93
CA ALA A 104 -1.24 -3.09 -12.06
C ALA A 104 -0.37 -2.51 -10.95
N CYS A 105 0.12 -1.30 -11.21
CA CYS A 105 0.70 -0.43 -10.21
C CYS A 105 0.07 0.96 -10.35
N SER A 106 -0.24 1.61 -9.24
CA SER A 106 -0.85 2.92 -9.25
C SER A 106 -0.38 3.85 -8.15
N ALA A 107 -0.40 5.16 -8.41
CA ALA A 107 -0.11 6.20 -7.43
C ALA A 107 -1.33 7.14 -7.27
N PRO A 108 -1.57 7.67 -6.07
CA PRO A 108 -2.58 8.70 -5.88
C PRO A 108 -2.23 9.97 -6.69
N PRO A 109 -3.24 10.74 -7.12
CA PRO A 109 -3.00 12.02 -7.79
C PRO A 109 -2.30 13.02 -6.86
N THR A 110 -1.58 13.96 -7.46
CA THR A 110 -0.94 15.08 -6.74
C THR A 110 -1.87 16.27 -6.50
N GLU A 111 -3.01 16.35 -7.18
CA GLU A 111 -4.00 17.45 -7.08
C GLU A 111 -5.44 16.91 -7.09
N GLU A 112 -6.39 17.73 -6.63
CA GLU A 112 -7.82 17.45 -6.30
C GLU A 112 -8.70 16.91 -7.45
N GLU A 113 -8.27 15.90 -8.19
CA GLU A 113 -9.08 15.17 -9.14
C GLU A 113 -9.11 13.68 -8.76
N ASP A 114 -10.25 13.01 -8.95
CA ASP A 114 -10.46 11.56 -8.71
C ASP A 114 -9.66 10.66 -9.68
N ILE A 115 -8.43 11.06 -10.03
CA ILE A 115 -7.60 10.46 -11.07
C ILE A 115 -6.39 9.78 -10.44
N VAL A 116 -6.40 8.46 -10.45
CA VAL A 116 -5.27 7.65 -10.02
C VAL A 116 -4.32 7.42 -11.19
N ILE A 117 -3.01 7.60 -10.99
CA ILE A 117 -2.01 7.34 -12.02
C ILE A 117 -1.84 5.82 -12.13
N LYS A 118 -2.01 5.26 -13.33
CA LYS A 118 -1.68 3.85 -13.60
C LYS A 118 -0.35 3.80 -14.34
N TYR A 119 0.62 3.08 -13.79
CA TYR A 119 1.88 2.82 -14.48
C TYR A 119 1.69 1.80 -15.61
N ASP A 120 2.60 1.81 -16.58
CA ASP A 120 2.62 0.79 -17.62
C ASP A 120 3.02 -0.59 -17.07
N ASP A 121 2.81 -1.63 -17.88
CA ASP A 121 3.05 -3.02 -17.46
C ASP A 121 4.52 -3.30 -17.14
N LYS A 122 5.45 -2.62 -17.81
CA LYS A 122 6.89 -2.81 -17.58
C LYS A 122 7.28 -2.23 -16.22
N THR A 123 6.93 -0.97 -15.97
CA THR A 123 7.16 -0.28 -14.70
C THR A 123 6.47 -1.02 -13.55
N SER A 124 5.23 -1.48 -13.75
CA SER A 124 4.50 -2.24 -12.73
C SER A 124 5.24 -3.52 -12.32
N LYS A 125 5.78 -4.28 -13.29
CA LYS A 125 6.56 -5.50 -13.02
C LYS A 125 7.89 -5.22 -12.32
N GLU A 126 8.59 -4.16 -12.72
CA GLU A 126 9.84 -3.74 -12.08
C GLU A 126 9.61 -3.34 -10.61
N MET A 127 8.55 -2.57 -10.34
CA MET A 127 8.16 -2.18 -8.98
C MET A 127 7.74 -3.39 -8.13
N ALA A 128 6.95 -4.32 -8.68
CA ALA A 128 6.57 -5.54 -7.98
C ALA A 128 7.80 -6.40 -7.62
N ALA A 129 8.77 -6.53 -8.52
CA ALA A 129 10.01 -7.26 -8.26
C ALA A 129 10.85 -6.60 -7.16
N ALA A 130 10.97 -5.27 -7.17
CA ALA A 130 11.68 -4.52 -6.14
C ALA A 130 11.03 -4.71 -4.76
N PHE A 131 9.69 -4.59 -4.67
CA PHE A 131 8.98 -4.81 -3.41
C PHE A 131 9.15 -6.24 -2.93
N LYS A 132 8.96 -7.25 -3.79
CA LYS A 132 9.17 -8.67 -3.44
C LYS A 132 10.54 -8.90 -2.81
N SER A 133 11.58 -8.32 -3.41
CA SER A 133 12.96 -8.43 -2.92
C SER A 133 13.11 -7.85 -1.51
N ILE A 134 12.51 -6.69 -1.26
CA ILE A 134 12.54 -6.03 0.06
C ILE A 134 11.76 -6.84 1.08
N TRP A 135 10.52 -7.22 0.77
CA TRP A 135 9.70 -8.02 1.66
C TRP A 135 10.44 -9.30 2.09
N LYS A 136 11.01 -10.02 1.12
CA LYS A 136 11.82 -11.21 1.37
C LYS A 136 13.05 -10.93 2.24
N LYS A 137 13.75 -9.81 2.03
CA LYS A 137 14.93 -9.42 2.82
C LYS A 137 14.59 -9.26 4.30
N TYR A 138 13.50 -8.57 4.64
CA TYR A 138 13.16 -8.22 6.03
C TYR A 138 12.26 -9.25 6.70
N MET A 139 11.23 -9.72 6.01
CA MET A 139 10.24 -10.66 6.56
C MET A 139 10.68 -12.12 6.43
N ARG A 140 11.76 -12.40 5.69
CA ARG A 140 12.30 -13.75 5.42
C ARG A 140 11.27 -14.74 4.86
N THR A 141 10.20 -14.22 4.28
CA THR A 141 9.10 -14.97 3.69
C THR A 141 8.98 -14.57 2.23
N ASN A 142 8.64 -15.54 1.37
CA ASN A 142 8.10 -15.19 0.07
C ASN A 142 6.66 -14.76 0.31
N PRO A 143 6.25 -13.61 -0.22
CA PRO A 143 4.91 -13.08 0.00
C PRO A 143 3.78 -13.99 -0.48
#